data_AF-A0A9N9C2S8-F1
#
_entry.id   AF-A0A9N9C2S8-F1
#
_cell.length_a   1.000
_cell.length_b   1.000
_cell.length_c   1.000
_cell.angle_alpha   90.00
_cell.angle_beta   90.00
_cell.angle_gamma   90.00
#
_symmetry.space_group_name_H-M   'P 1'
#
loop_
_entity.id
_entity.type
_entity.pdbx_description
1 polymer ?
#
loop_
_entity_poly.entity_id
_entity_poly.type
_entity_poly.pdbx_seq_one_letter_code
_entity_poly.pdbx_strand_id
1 'polypeptide(L)'
;MVQTRRYKAKSNPSIEQIEQIEQKDDSNSLQQTSTSYVNKFSPLCTLPPETFLQICKNLSPADLLSLSRTCKLFYNDLCCEDSLTIQGIWRQSRYSFMPYRKLVPPEGMSERQYVRFLLENKCHFCGRKSKSTKIYWERKVRCCAECLETRMVRCDNNKMDSQDIEPIILQILHCRWDKNGTRIYWKDQIIEKIKEIEPLSQPDRIEWGEQQYKKFKQNERELNRRNLEDNSARRQQRYERKQIIDEKLNEMMSETNENGSLIWIRAYLEKCSSLSKAYKYNRPFTERSWKILKQKLVREYCEMLDVEENEDVDFTCSDYCDYLSDLDNNNPEGKI
;
A
#
# COMPACT_ATOMS: atom_id res chain seq x y z
N MET A 1 15.66 -24.37 12.05
CA MET A 1 15.83 -24.75 13.46
C MET A 1 15.52 -23.54 14.33
N VAL A 2 14.39 -23.61 15.03
CA VAL A 2 13.85 -22.55 15.89
C VAL A 2 14.55 -22.65 17.25
N GLN A 3 15.21 -21.58 17.68
CA GLN A 3 15.74 -21.48 19.05
C GLN A 3 14.65 -20.91 19.97
N THR A 4 14.17 -21.75 20.89
CA THR A 4 13.28 -21.39 21.99
C THR A 4 14.11 -20.83 23.16
N ARG A 5 13.83 -19.60 23.60
CA ARG A 5 14.40 -19.04 24.84
C ARG A 5 13.49 -19.43 26.02
N ARG A 6 14.07 -20.18 26.97
CA ARG A 6 13.49 -20.55 28.27
C ARG A 6 13.32 -19.32 29.16
N TYR A 7 12.12 -19.13 29.71
CA TYR A 7 11.87 -18.20 30.82
C TYR A 7 12.25 -18.89 32.14
N LYS A 8 13.06 -18.23 32.98
CA LYS A 8 13.30 -18.62 34.39
C LYS A 8 12.35 -17.81 35.28
N ALA A 9 11.56 -18.49 36.10
CA ALA A 9 10.73 -17.90 37.15
C ALA A 9 11.61 -17.31 38.26
N LYS A 10 11.29 -16.11 38.74
CA LYS A 10 11.87 -15.51 39.95
C LYS A 10 11.00 -15.92 41.14
N SER A 11 11.64 -16.41 42.20
CA SER A 11 11.06 -16.80 43.48
C SER A 11 10.58 -15.58 44.28
N ASN A 12 9.43 -15.72 44.96
CA ASN A 12 8.90 -14.74 45.91
C ASN A 12 9.77 -14.66 47.18
N PRO A 13 9.98 -13.47 47.77
CA PRO A 13 10.66 -13.32 49.06
C PRO A 13 9.74 -13.68 50.24
N SER A 14 10.35 -14.13 51.35
CA SER A 14 9.67 -14.62 52.55
C SER A 14 9.16 -13.48 53.45
N ILE A 15 8.16 -13.83 54.26
CA ILE A 15 7.31 -12.94 55.07
C ILE A 15 8.08 -12.11 56.13
N GLU A 16 9.31 -12.49 56.50
CA GLU A 16 10.12 -11.75 57.48
C GLU A 16 10.75 -10.44 56.93
N GLN A 17 10.69 -10.17 55.62
CA GLN A 17 11.20 -8.92 55.03
C GLN A 17 10.15 -7.79 54.96
N ILE A 18 8.89 -8.07 55.32
CA ILE A 18 7.79 -7.10 55.20
C ILE A 18 7.62 -6.27 56.50
N GLU A 19 7.98 -6.83 57.67
CA GLU A 19 7.75 -6.16 58.97
C GLU A 19 8.80 -5.09 59.34
N GLN A 20 9.86 -4.87 58.56
CA GLN A 20 10.85 -3.80 58.81
C GLN A 20 10.63 -2.53 57.98
N ILE A 21 9.64 -2.52 57.07
CA ILE A 21 9.39 -1.38 56.16
C ILE A 21 8.35 -0.41 56.75
N GLU A 22 7.52 -0.82 57.71
CA GLU A 22 6.37 -0.02 58.19
C GLU A 22 6.63 0.84 59.44
N GLN A 23 7.87 1.02 59.90
CA GLN A 23 8.16 1.76 61.15
C GLN A 23 9.09 2.98 61.05
N LYS A 24 9.35 3.52 59.85
CA LYS A 24 10.10 4.79 59.73
C LYS A 24 9.52 5.73 58.67
N ASP A 25 8.25 6.07 58.83
CA ASP A 25 7.77 7.40 58.49
C ASP A 25 7.65 8.18 59.80
N ASP A 26 8.62 9.06 60.05
CA ASP A 26 8.39 10.38 60.63
C ASP A 26 9.73 11.10 60.84
N SER A 27 9.79 12.35 60.38
CA SER A 27 10.89 13.32 60.50
C SER A 27 11.89 13.38 59.33
N ASN A 28 11.53 14.08 58.24
CA ASN A 28 12.33 15.24 57.83
C ASN A 28 11.64 16.12 56.78
N SER A 29 11.45 17.37 57.16
CA SER A 29 10.97 18.47 56.34
C SER A 29 12.04 19.00 55.39
N LEU A 30 11.57 19.51 54.24
CA LEU A 30 12.15 20.57 53.41
C LEU A 30 13.42 20.23 52.59
N GLN A 31 13.19 19.92 51.32
CA GLN A 31 13.70 20.62 50.12
C GLN A 31 13.79 19.62 48.96
N GLN A 32 12.64 19.29 48.36
CA GLN A 32 12.63 18.73 47.01
C GLN A 32 12.54 19.88 46.03
N THR A 33 13.66 20.19 45.39
CA THR A 33 13.70 20.98 44.16
C THR A 33 12.96 20.20 43.08
N SER A 34 11.66 20.45 42.97
CA SER A 34 10.81 19.98 41.90
C SER A 34 11.24 20.63 40.59
N THR A 35 12.22 20.07 39.90
CA THR A 35 12.30 20.25 38.44
C THR A 35 11.11 19.50 37.85
N SER A 36 9.97 20.17 37.79
CA SER A 36 8.80 19.72 37.06
C SER A 36 9.20 19.52 35.60
N TYR A 37 9.46 18.29 35.20
CA TYR A 37 9.38 17.91 33.80
C TYR A 37 7.91 18.10 33.40
N VAL A 38 7.58 19.32 32.95
CA VAL A 38 6.32 19.60 32.29
C VAL A 38 6.32 18.72 31.06
N ASN A 39 5.63 17.59 31.17
CA ASN A 39 5.41 16.67 30.06
C ASN A 39 4.58 17.45 29.05
N LYS A 40 5.26 18.08 28.09
CA LYS A 40 4.67 18.98 27.10
C LYS A 40 3.88 18.11 26.12
N PHE A 41 2.68 17.70 26.53
CA PHE A 41 1.74 17.02 25.65
C PHE A 41 1.54 17.91 24.42
N SER A 42 1.49 17.28 23.23
CA SER A 42 1.18 18.04 22.03
C SER A 42 -0.19 18.71 22.21
N PRO A 43 -0.39 19.93 21.70
CA PRO A 43 -1.69 20.62 21.80
C PRO A 43 -2.87 19.81 21.22
N LEU A 44 -2.58 18.87 20.32
CA LEU A 44 -3.59 17.94 19.79
C LEU A 44 -4.00 16.87 20.81
N CYS A 45 -3.09 16.42 21.66
CA CYS A 45 -3.39 15.46 22.73
C CYS A 45 -4.20 16.07 23.88
N THR A 46 -4.31 17.40 23.96
CA THR A 46 -5.13 18.09 24.97
C THR A 46 -6.56 18.38 24.51
N LEU A 47 -6.89 18.09 23.24
CA LEU A 47 -8.24 18.28 22.72
C LEU A 47 -9.19 17.23 23.31
N PRO A 48 -10.46 17.58 23.54
CA PRO A 48 -11.51 16.60 23.78
C PRO A 48 -11.56 15.57 22.63
N PRO A 49 -11.76 14.28 22.92
CA PRO A 49 -11.82 13.22 21.91
C PRO A 49 -12.80 13.54 20.78
N GLU A 50 -13.96 14.13 21.09
CA GLU A 50 -14.98 14.49 20.11
C GLU A 50 -14.44 15.52 19.11
N THR A 51 -13.78 16.59 19.58
CA THR A 51 -13.17 17.61 18.73
C THR A 51 -12.07 17.02 17.85
N PHE A 52 -11.22 16.18 18.44
CA PHE A 52 -10.17 15.47 17.70
C PHE A 52 -10.76 14.59 16.59
N LEU A 53 -11.82 13.83 16.89
CA LEU A 53 -12.48 12.97 15.91
C LEU A 53 -13.19 13.78 14.80
N GLN A 54 -13.71 14.98 15.07
CA GLN A 54 -14.24 15.86 14.03
C GLN A 54 -13.16 16.33 13.05
N ILE A 55 -11.95 16.63 13.53
CA ILE A 55 -10.81 16.92 12.66
C ILE A 55 -10.49 15.69 11.80
N CYS A 56 -10.43 14.51 12.42
CA CYS A 56 -10.10 13.25 11.75
C CYS A 56 -11.06 12.89 10.60
N LYS A 57 -12.36 13.24 10.69
CA LYS A 57 -13.33 13.00 9.60
C LYS A 57 -12.93 13.66 8.27
N ASN A 58 -12.15 14.73 8.34
CA ASN A 58 -11.72 15.51 7.18
C ASN A 58 -10.31 15.13 6.69
N LEU A 59 -9.69 14.09 7.26
CA LEU A 59 -8.37 13.62 6.87
C LEU A 59 -8.46 12.50 5.84
N SER A 60 -7.43 12.37 5.01
CA SER A 60 -7.35 11.25 4.07
C SER A 60 -7.15 9.92 4.81
N PRO A 61 -7.54 8.78 4.23
CA PRO A 61 -7.31 7.48 4.84
C PRO A 61 -5.82 7.19 5.12
N ALA A 62 -4.90 7.73 4.31
CA ALA A 62 -3.46 7.60 4.53
C ALA A 62 -2.98 8.42 5.74
N ASP A 63 -3.54 9.61 5.94
CA ASP A 63 -3.24 10.47 7.08
C ASP A 63 -3.77 9.86 8.38
N LEU A 64 -4.99 9.32 8.37
CA LEU A 64 -5.54 8.59 9.53
C LEU A 64 -4.68 7.39 9.93
N LEU A 65 -4.18 6.63 8.94
CA LEU A 65 -3.24 5.53 9.19
C LEU A 65 -1.90 6.00 9.74
N SER A 66 -1.47 7.21 9.39
CA SER A 66 -0.22 7.79 9.88
C SER A 66 -0.42 8.32 11.30
N LEU A 67 -1.51 9.05 11.54
CA LEU A 67 -1.90 9.63 12.82
C LEU A 67 -2.08 8.57 13.90
N SER A 68 -2.77 7.47 13.58
CA SER A 68 -2.94 6.31 14.48
C SER A 68 -1.63 5.61 14.89
N ARG A 69 -0.50 5.92 14.23
CA ARG A 69 0.82 5.37 14.56
C ARG A 69 1.71 6.33 15.34
N THR A 70 1.26 7.56 15.59
CA THR A 70 2.09 8.60 16.22
C THR A 70 2.14 8.48 17.75
N CYS A 71 1.02 8.19 18.41
CA CYS A 71 0.96 8.04 19.87
C CYS A 71 -0.14 7.04 20.29
N LYS A 72 -0.06 6.57 21.54
CA LYS A 72 -1.04 5.61 22.11
C LYS A 72 -2.46 6.19 22.19
N LEU A 73 -2.59 7.48 22.48
CA LEU A 73 -3.87 8.17 22.57
C LEU A 73 -4.62 8.10 21.22
N PHE A 74 -4.00 8.59 20.14
CA PHE A 74 -4.62 8.55 18.81
C PHE A 74 -4.83 7.13 18.29
N TYR A 75 -3.97 6.18 18.69
CA TYR A 75 -4.23 4.77 18.41
C TYR A 75 -5.55 4.35 19.06
N ASN A 76 -5.72 4.57 20.37
CA ASN A 76 -6.93 4.18 21.08
C ASN A 76 -8.18 4.84 20.49
N ASP A 77 -8.09 6.13 20.14
CA ASP A 77 -9.21 6.89 19.59
C ASP A 77 -9.59 6.47 18.17
N LEU A 78 -8.62 6.11 17.30
CA LEU A 78 -8.88 5.81 15.89
C LEU A 78 -8.95 4.31 15.55
N CYS A 79 -8.56 3.44 16.46
CA CYS A 79 -8.35 2.02 16.17
C CYS A 79 -9.34 1.08 16.85
N CYS A 80 -10.36 1.62 17.53
CA CYS A 80 -11.45 0.83 18.10
C CYS A 80 -12.34 0.27 16.97
N GLU A 81 -12.18 -1.02 16.67
CA GLU A 81 -12.84 -1.66 15.51
C GLU A 81 -14.35 -1.86 15.72
N ASP A 82 -14.81 -1.99 16.97
CA ASP A 82 -16.22 -2.22 17.28
C ASP A 82 -17.05 -0.92 17.38
N SER A 83 -16.39 0.24 17.43
CA SER A 83 -17.07 1.53 17.58
C SER A 83 -17.67 2.01 16.25
N LEU A 84 -19.00 2.07 16.19
CA LEU A 84 -19.74 2.60 15.04
C LEU A 84 -19.30 4.02 14.63
N THR A 85 -18.98 4.86 15.61
CA THR A 85 -18.48 6.22 15.36
C THR A 85 -17.15 6.19 14.63
N ILE A 86 -16.21 5.35 15.09
CA ILE A 86 -14.89 5.24 14.47
C ILE A 86 -15.00 4.61 13.07
N GLN A 87 -15.82 3.57 12.91
CA GLN A 87 -16.16 3.02 11.59
C GLN A 87 -16.71 4.10 10.65
N GLY A 88 -17.58 4.98 11.16
CA GLY A 88 -18.12 6.13 10.43
C GLY A 88 -17.05 7.11 9.95
N ILE A 89 -16.03 7.39 10.77
CA ILE A 89 -14.90 8.27 10.41
C ILE A 89 -14.09 7.66 9.27
N TRP A 90 -13.72 6.38 9.38
CA TRP A 90 -12.98 5.69 8.32
C TRP A 90 -13.79 5.59 7.02
N ARG A 91 -15.10 5.33 7.11
CA ARG A 91 -16.00 5.29 5.97
C ARG A 91 -16.09 6.66 5.29
N GLN A 92 -16.32 7.72 6.06
CA GLN A 92 -16.42 9.08 5.54
C GLN A 92 -15.12 9.49 4.85
N SER A 93 -13.99 9.28 5.52
CA SER A 93 -12.66 9.53 4.95
C SER A 93 -12.45 8.78 3.64
N ARG A 94 -12.78 7.48 3.59
CA ARG A 94 -12.71 6.67 2.37
C ARG A 94 -13.61 7.23 1.26
N TYR A 95 -14.84 7.61 1.56
CA TYR A 95 -15.75 8.15 0.55
C TYR A 95 -15.33 9.51 0.03
N SER A 96 -14.79 10.39 0.88
CA SER A 96 -14.33 11.72 0.49
C SER A 96 -13.05 11.67 -0.36
N PHE A 97 -12.08 10.83 0.03
CA PHE A 97 -10.73 10.85 -0.55
C PHE A 97 -10.41 9.67 -1.48
N MET A 98 -11.28 8.66 -1.56
CA MET A 98 -11.15 7.54 -2.48
C MET A 98 -12.44 7.41 -3.31
N PRO A 99 -12.73 8.34 -4.23
CA PRO A 99 -13.99 8.40 -4.98
C PRO A 99 -14.30 7.13 -5.78
N TYR A 100 -13.29 6.33 -6.13
CA TYR A 100 -13.44 5.06 -6.84
C TYR A 100 -13.41 3.84 -5.91
N ARG A 101 -13.53 4.04 -4.59
CA ARG A 101 -13.63 3.00 -3.56
C ARG A 101 -14.90 3.17 -2.76
N LYS A 102 -16.04 2.89 -3.39
CA LYS A 102 -17.38 3.10 -2.82
C LYS A 102 -18.00 1.83 -2.26
N LEU A 103 -17.50 0.66 -2.62
CA LEU A 103 -17.95 -0.60 -2.07
C LEU A 103 -17.70 -0.67 -0.57
N VAL A 104 -18.69 -1.14 0.18
CA VAL A 104 -18.57 -1.41 1.63
C VAL A 104 -17.45 -2.43 1.91
N PRO A 105 -16.88 -2.50 3.12
CA PRO A 105 -15.95 -3.57 3.47
C PRO A 105 -16.53 -4.96 3.19
N PRO A 106 -15.73 -5.95 2.74
CA PRO A 106 -16.16 -7.33 2.67
C PRO A 106 -16.60 -7.83 4.06
N GLU A 107 -17.48 -8.83 4.07
CA GLU A 107 -17.92 -9.46 5.32
C GLU A 107 -16.71 -9.94 6.16
N GLY A 108 -16.77 -9.68 7.47
CA GLY A 108 -15.69 -9.97 8.42
C GLY A 108 -14.57 -8.93 8.45
N MET A 109 -14.71 -7.79 7.76
CA MET A 109 -13.70 -6.73 7.72
C MET A 109 -14.28 -5.39 8.18
N SER A 110 -13.58 -4.73 9.10
CA SER A 110 -13.91 -3.37 9.53
C SER A 110 -13.46 -2.32 8.48
N GLU A 111 -14.00 -1.09 8.50
CA GLU A 111 -13.60 -0.01 7.59
C GLU A 111 -12.09 0.30 7.70
N ARG A 112 -11.54 0.30 8.91
CA ARG A 112 -10.10 0.48 9.12
C ARG A 112 -9.30 -0.65 8.49
N GLN A 113 -9.69 -1.90 8.74
CA GLN A 113 -9.03 -3.06 8.13
C GLN A 113 -9.13 -3.00 6.60
N TYR A 114 -10.26 -2.57 6.07
CA TYR A 114 -10.50 -2.40 4.64
C TYR A 114 -9.63 -1.29 4.04
N VAL A 115 -9.54 -0.14 4.69
CA VAL A 115 -8.63 0.94 4.29
C VAL A 115 -7.18 0.48 4.29
N ARG A 116 -6.75 -0.24 5.33
CA ARG A 116 -5.41 -0.85 5.38
C ARG A 116 -5.20 -1.83 4.25
N PHE A 117 -6.19 -2.68 3.99
CA PHE A 117 -6.17 -3.66 2.91
C PHE A 117 -6.02 -3.02 1.53
N LEU A 118 -6.66 -1.87 1.30
CA LEU A 118 -6.56 -1.12 0.05
C LEU A 118 -5.22 -0.39 -0.11
N LEU A 119 -4.73 0.25 0.96
CA LEU A 119 -3.57 1.17 0.90
C LEU A 119 -2.22 0.52 1.20
N GLU A 120 -2.17 -0.40 2.16
CA GLU A 120 -0.89 -0.98 2.59
C GLU A 120 -0.34 -1.90 1.52
N ASN A 121 0.88 -1.62 1.06
CA ASN A 121 1.57 -2.47 0.10
C ASN A 121 2.41 -3.56 0.80
N LYS A 122 1.78 -4.36 1.66
CA LYS A 122 2.42 -5.48 2.38
C LYS A 122 1.76 -6.81 2.02
N CYS A 123 2.56 -7.84 1.85
CA CYS A 123 2.07 -9.21 1.72
C CYS A 123 1.53 -9.70 3.07
N HIS A 124 0.34 -10.30 3.10
CA HIS A 124 -0.25 -10.85 4.33
C HIS A 124 0.51 -12.08 4.84
N PHE A 125 1.24 -12.78 3.95
CA PHE A 125 1.94 -14.01 4.31
C PHE A 125 3.36 -13.76 4.82
N CYS A 126 4.14 -12.94 4.12
CA CYS A 126 5.55 -12.69 4.50
C CYS A 126 5.79 -11.33 5.15
N GLY A 127 4.78 -10.45 5.22
CA GLY A 127 4.89 -9.10 5.79
C GLY A 127 5.74 -8.12 4.97
N ARG A 128 6.48 -8.58 3.96
CA ARG A 128 7.37 -7.76 3.14
C ARG A 128 6.56 -6.81 2.26
N LYS A 129 7.11 -5.61 2.05
CA LYS A 129 6.64 -4.67 1.03
C LYS A 129 7.21 -5.08 -0.32
N SER A 130 6.36 -5.20 -1.34
CA SER A 130 6.80 -5.50 -2.70
C SER A 130 5.96 -4.77 -3.74
N LYS A 131 6.61 -4.28 -4.80
CA LYS A 131 5.93 -3.63 -5.95
C LYS A 131 4.98 -4.58 -6.69
N SER A 132 5.18 -5.89 -6.58
CA SER A 132 4.34 -6.91 -7.23
C SER A 132 3.18 -7.41 -6.36
N THR A 133 2.99 -6.85 -5.15
CA THR A 133 1.91 -7.26 -4.26
C THR A 133 0.56 -6.84 -4.83
N LYS A 134 -0.36 -7.79 -4.97
CA LYS A 134 -1.72 -7.55 -5.47
C LYS A 134 -2.75 -7.98 -4.44
N ILE A 135 -3.95 -7.40 -4.57
CA ILE A 135 -5.15 -7.87 -3.87
C ILE A 135 -5.71 -9.07 -4.61
N TYR A 136 -6.07 -10.11 -3.87
CA TYR A 136 -6.76 -11.32 -4.31
C TYR A 136 -8.07 -11.39 -3.56
N TRP A 137 -9.13 -10.86 -4.18
CA TRP A 137 -10.45 -10.71 -3.58
C TRP A 137 -11.10 -12.05 -3.26
N GLU A 138 -10.80 -13.10 -4.02
CA GLU A 138 -11.28 -14.47 -3.78
C GLU A 138 -10.88 -15.03 -2.41
N ARG A 139 -9.78 -14.53 -1.84
CA ARG A 139 -9.28 -14.86 -0.51
C ARG A 139 -9.27 -13.66 0.45
N LYS A 140 -9.66 -12.47 -0.02
CA LYS A 140 -9.55 -11.20 0.72
C LYS A 140 -8.12 -10.96 1.26
N VAL A 141 -7.09 -11.35 0.51
CA VAL A 141 -5.67 -11.21 0.93
C VAL A 141 -4.86 -10.36 -0.04
N ARG A 142 -3.80 -9.72 0.46
CA ARG A 142 -2.71 -9.20 -0.40
C ARG A 142 -1.55 -10.20 -0.43
N CYS A 143 -1.12 -10.57 -1.62
CA CYS A 143 -0.04 -11.53 -1.81
C CYS A 143 1.01 -11.01 -2.79
N CYS A 144 2.29 -11.22 -2.50
CA CYS A 144 3.37 -10.99 -3.46
C CYS A 144 3.52 -12.20 -4.39
N ALA A 145 4.19 -12.01 -5.54
CA ALA A 145 4.37 -13.07 -6.53
C ALA A 145 5.04 -14.33 -5.94
N GLU A 146 6.08 -14.16 -5.10
CA GLU A 146 6.78 -15.28 -4.43
C GLU A 146 5.82 -16.11 -3.55
N CYS A 147 5.06 -15.44 -2.67
CA CYS A 147 4.14 -16.14 -1.78
C CYS A 147 2.97 -16.77 -2.53
N LEU A 148 2.57 -16.17 -3.65
CA LEU A 148 1.50 -16.67 -4.50
C LEU A 148 1.91 -17.98 -5.16
N GLU A 149 3.10 -18.06 -5.76
CA GLU A 149 3.57 -19.26 -6.46
C GLU A 149 3.55 -20.49 -5.54
N THR A 150 3.97 -20.34 -4.29
CA THR A 150 3.98 -21.42 -3.29
C THR A 150 2.59 -21.86 -2.80
N ARG A 151 1.53 -21.10 -3.10
CA ARG A 151 0.18 -21.30 -2.57
C ARG A 151 -0.86 -21.63 -3.65
N MET A 152 -0.44 -21.69 -4.90
CA MET A 152 -1.32 -21.98 -6.02
C MET A 152 -1.03 -23.37 -6.57
N VAL A 153 -2.07 -24.00 -7.11
CA VAL A 153 -1.98 -25.27 -7.84
C VAL A 153 -2.49 -25.02 -9.25
N ARG A 154 -1.77 -25.56 -10.25
CA ARG A 154 -2.17 -25.54 -11.65
C ARG A 154 -2.90 -26.85 -11.96
N CYS A 155 -4.11 -26.75 -12.48
CA CYS A 155 -4.88 -27.91 -12.92
C CYS A 155 -4.99 -27.82 -14.45
N ASP A 156 -4.15 -28.56 -15.14
CA ASP A 156 -4.26 -28.75 -16.59
C ASP A 156 -5.22 -29.89 -16.90
N ASN A 157 -6.04 -29.70 -17.93
CA ASN A 157 -6.94 -30.76 -18.41
C ASN A 157 -6.16 -31.97 -18.97
N ASN A 158 -4.89 -31.80 -19.36
CA ASN A 158 -4.07 -32.83 -20.03
C ASN A 158 -2.85 -33.33 -19.23
N LYS A 159 -2.55 -32.72 -18.08
CA LYS A 159 -1.45 -33.12 -17.19
C LYS A 159 -1.92 -32.90 -15.75
N MET A 160 -2.55 -33.92 -15.17
CA MET A 160 -2.84 -34.00 -13.74
C MET A 160 -1.54 -34.21 -12.95
N ASP A 161 -0.61 -33.26 -13.02
CA ASP A 161 0.44 -33.14 -12.02
C ASP A 161 -0.16 -32.44 -10.80
N SER A 162 -0.93 -33.19 -10.01
CA SER A 162 -1.20 -33.02 -8.57
C SER A 162 -2.60 -33.49 -8.17
N GLN A 163 -2.67 -34.67 -7.52
CA GLN A 163 -3.82 -35.24 -6.78
C GLN A 163 -5.12 -35.47 -7.58
N ASP A 164 -5.82 -36.56 -7.26
CA ASP A 164 -7.17 -36.88 -7.74
C ASP A 164 -8.19 -35.87 -7.20
N ILE A 165 -8.13 -34.62 -7.66
CA ILE A 165 -9.09 -33.58 -7.28
C ILE A 165 -10.39 -33.83 -8.03
N GLU A 166 -11.45 -34.14 -7.29
CA GLU A 166 -12.77 -34.39 -7.87
C GLU A 166 -13.22 -33.19 -8.72
N PRO A 167 -13.73 -33.41 -9.96
CA PRO A 167 -14.13 -32.34 -10.86
C PRO A 167 -15.12 -31.34 -10.26
N ILE A 168 -15.98 -31.80 -9.34
CA ILE A 168 -16.96 -30.97 -8.63
C ILE A 168 -16.27 -29.85 -7.83
N ILE A 169 -15.11 -30.11 -7.21
CA ILE A 169 -14.35 -29.13 -6.43
C ILE A 169 -13.85 -28.00 -7.34
N LEU A 170 -13.38 -28.34 -8.53
CA LEU A 170 -12.85 -27.37 -9.49
C LEU A 170 -13.96 -26.46 -10.06
N GLN A 171 -15.21 -26.91 -10.06
CA GLN A 171 -16.36 -26.14 -10.57
C GLN A 171 -16.93 -25.15 -9.54
N ILE A 172 -16.67 -25.37 -8.24
CA ILE A 172 -17.19 -24.55 -7.14
C ILE A 172 -16.16 -23.56 -6.56
N LEU A 173 -14.95 -23.51 -7.12
CA LEU A 173 -13.87 -22.61 -6.68
C LEU A 173 -13.54 -21.57 -7.74
N HIS A 174 -13.20 -20.36 -7.29
CA HIS A 174 -12.66 -19.33 -8.17
C HIS A 174 -11.27 -19.73 -8.64
N CYS A 175 -11.07 -19.73 -9.96
CA CYS A 175 -9.77 -19.91 -10.57
C CYS A 175 -9.29 -18.64 -11.28
N ARG A 176 -7.99 -18.57 -11.47
CA ARG A 176 -7.38 -17.67 -12.45
C ARG A 176 -6.89 -18.46 -13.63
N TRP A 177 -6.85 -17.80 -14.78
CA TRP A 177 -6.34 -18.37 -16.02
C TRP A 177 -4.95 -17.79 -16.25
N ASP A 178 -4.00 -18.65 -16.60
CA ASP A 178 -2.72 -18.18 -17.12
C ASP A 178 -2.77 -17.94 -18.63
N LYS A 179 -1.62 -17.62 -19.22
CA LYS A 179 -1.50 -17.33 -20.65
C LYS A 179 -1.73 -18.56 -21.53
N ASN A 180 -1.58 -19.76 -20.98
CA ASN A 180 -1.71 -21.02 -21.70
C ASN A 180 -3.13 -21.59 -21.61
N GLY A 181 -4.03 -20.91 -20.87
CA GLY A 181 -5.38 -21.39 -20.62
C GLY A 181 -5.47 -22.39 -19.46
N THR A 182 -4.40 -22.54 -18.67
CA THR A 182 -4.39 -23.42 -17.49
C THR A 182 -5.14 -22.74 -16.34
N ARG A 183 -6.00 -23.52 -15.66
CA ARG A 183 -6.72 -23.05 -14.47
C ARG A 183 -5.80 -23.14 -13.26
N ILE A 184 -5.72 -22.05 -12.50
CA ILE A 184 -4.90 -21.92 -11.31
C ILE A 184 -5.79 -21.63 -10.11
N TYR A 185 -5.67 -22.45 -9.07
CA TYR A 185 -6.46 -22.41 -7.85
C TYR A 185 -5.60 -22.18 -6.63
N TRP A 186 -6.22 -21.66 -5.56
CA TRP A 186 -5.57 -21.61 -4.25
C TRP A 186 -5.55 -23.01 -3.62
N LYS A 187 -4.36 -23.44 -3.18
CA LYS A 187 -4.13 -24.78 -2.63
C LYS A 187 -4.95 -25.03 -1.37
N ASP A 188 -5.05 -24.04 -0.49
CA ASP A 188 -5.80 -24.12 0.75
C ASP A 188 -7.30 -24.30 0.52
N GLN A 189 -7.88 -23.59 -0.44
CA GLN A 189 -9.31 -23.73 -0.81
C GLN A 189 -9.63 -25.14 -1.34
N ILE A 190 -8.74 -25.72 -2.15
CA ILE A 190 -8.91 -27.10 -2.61
C ILE A 190 -8.88 -28.07 -1.42
N ILE A 191 -7.87 -27.95 -0.55
CA ILE A 191 -7.71 -28.83 0.62
C ILE A 191 -8.92 -28.72 1.56
N GLU A 192 -9.45 -27.52 1.79
CA GLU A 192 -10.66 -27.31 2.58
C GLU A 192 -11.86 -28.06 1.97
N LYS A 193 -12.06 -27.98 0.65
CA LYS A 193 -13.16 -28.67 -0.02
C LYS A 193 -13.01 -30.18 -0.10
N ILE A 194 -11.78 -30.69 -0.22
CA ILE A 194 -11.51 -32.13 -0.11
C ILE A 194 -11.94 -32.64 1.28
N LYS A 195 -11.60 -31.92 2.34
CA LYS A 195 -11.98 -32.31 3.71
C LYS A 195 -13.49 -32.26 3.95
N GLU A 196 -14.19 -31.34 3.30
CA GLU A 196 -15.65 -31.25 3.38
C GLU A 196 -16.35 -32.42 2.68
N ILE A 197 -15.81 -32.90 1.55
CA ILE A 197 -16.45 -33.92 0.70
C ILE A 197 -16.07 -35.36 1.09
N GLU A 198 -14.87 -35.56 1.64
CA GLU A 198 -14.34 -36.88 2.03
C GLU A 198 -15.30 -37.72 2.89
N PRO A 199 -15.96 -37.18 3.95
CA PRO A 199 -16.84 -37.98 4.80
C PRO A 199 -18.24 -38.24 4.20
N LEU A 200 -18.58 -37.64 3.06
CA LEU A 200 -19.94 -37.66 2.51
C LEU A 200 -20.20 -38.89 1.64
N SER A 201 -21.42 -39.41 1.74
CA SER A 201 -21.94 -40.45 0.83
C SER A 201 -22.20 -39.88 -0.57
N GLN A 202 -22.29 -40.73 -1.60
CA GLN A 202 -22.48 -40.24 -2.98
C GLN A 202 -23.71 -39.33 -3.18
N PRO A 203 -24.91 -39.64 -2.63
CA PRO A 203 -26.05 -38.72 -2.67
C PRO A 203 -25.77 -37.38 -1.99
N ASP A 204 -25.15 -37.40 -0.81
CA ASP A 204 -24.85 -36.20 -0.03
C ASP A 204 -23.82 -35.30 -0.73
N ARG A 205 -22.90 -35.89 -1.51
CA ARG A 205 -21.92 -35.14 -2.31
C ARG A 205 -22.57 -34.31 -3.39
N ILE A 206 -23.63 -34.83 -4.03
CA ILE A 206 -24.38 -34.09 -5.06
C ILE A 206 -25.08 -32.90 -4.40
N GLU A 207 -25.81 -33.14 -3.31
CA GLU A 207 -26.51 -32.07 -2.59
C GLU A 207 -25.52 -31.00 -2.07
N TRP A 208 -24.43 -31.44 -1.44
CA TRP A 208 -23.35 -30.55 -1.01
C TRP A 208 -22.81 -29.72 -2.17
N GLY A 209 -22.54 -30.35 -3.32
CA GLY A 209 -22.03 -29.67 -4.51
C GLY A 209 -22.97 -28.57 -5.01
N GLU A 210 -24.28 -28.85 -5.06
CA GLU A 210 -25.29 -27.85 -5.44
C GLU A 210 -25.32 -26.67 -4.45
N GLN A 211 -25.23 -26.95 -3.15
CA GLN A 211 -25.17 -25.90 -2.12
C GLN A 211 -23.91 -25.04 -2.25
N GLN A 212 -22.74 -25.66 -2.48
CA GLN A 212 -21.48 -24.92 -2.70
C GLN A 212 -21.52 -24.12 -4.00
N TYR A 213 -22.12 -24.64 -5.07
CA TYR A 213 -22.26 -23.92 -6.33
C TYR A 213 -23.14 -22.67 -6.19
N LYS A 214 -24.23 -22.75 -5.42
CA LYS A 214 -25.07 -21.57 -5.09
C LYS A 214 -24.25 -20.49 -4.36
N LYS A 215 -23.44 -20.89 -3.36
CA LYS A 215 -22.53 -19.98 -2.64
C LYS A 215 -21.47 -19.38 -3.57
N PHE A 216 -20.88 -20.19 -4.44
CA PHE A 216 -19.92 -19.74 -5.45
C PHE A 216 -20.52 -18.67 -6.35
N LYS A 217 -21.75 -18.88 -6.86
CA LYS A 217 -22.43 -17.91 -7.73
C LYS A 217 -22.75 -16.59 -7.03
N GLN A 218 -23.09 -16.63 -5.74
CA GLN A 218 -23.27 -15.41 -4.96
C GLN A 218 -21.95 -14.64 -4.79
N ASN A 219 -20.87 -15.35 -4.47
CA ASN A 219 -19.53 -14.76 -4.30
C ASN A 219 -18.96 -14.23 -5.63
N GLU A 220 -19.23 -14.89 -6.75
CA GLU A 220 -18.79 -14.48 -8.10
C GLU A 220 -19.25 -13.07 -8.46
N ARG A 221 -20.50 -12.74 -8.12
CA ARG A 221 -21.06 -11.41 -8.38
C ARG A 221 -20.32 -10.33 -7.59
N GLU A 222 -20.08 -10.57 -6.30
CA GLU A 222 -19.34 -9.65 -5.44
C GLU A 222 -17.89 -9.48 -5.92
N LEU A 223 -17.23 -10.59 -6.28
CA LEU A 223 -15.89 -10.60 -6.84
C LEU A 223 -15.79 -9.77 -8.12
N ASN A 224 -16.74 -9.94 -9.04
CA ASN A 224 -16.81 -9.16 -10.28
C ASN A 224 -16.98 -7.67 -10.00
N ARG A 225 -17.83 -7.30 -9.05
CA ARG A 225 -18.03 -5.90 -8.64
C ARG A 225 -16.76 -5.28 -8.06
N ARG A 226 -16.02 -6.03 -7.23
CA ARG A 226 -14.71 -5.59 -6.70
C ARG A 226 -13.67 -5.40 -7.80
N ASN A 227 -13.60 -6.33 -8.74
CA ASN A 227 -12.69 -6.26 -9.88
C ASN A 227 -12.99 -5.05 -10.78
N LEU A 228 -14.27 -4.74 -11.00
CA LEU A 228 -14.71 -3.56 -11.72
C LEU A 228 -14.29 -2.27 -11.00
N GLU A 229 -14.50 -2.19 -9.69
CA GLU A 229 -14.05 -1.05 -8.88
C GLU A 229 -12.52 -0.87 -8.95
N ASP A 230 -11.77 -1.95 -8.79
CA ASP A 230 -10.31 -1.99 -8.94
C ASP A 230 -9.85 -1.47 -10.31
N ASN A 231 -10.52 -1.88 -11.38
CA ASN A 231 -10.24 -1.43 -12.74
C ASN A 231 -10.55 0.06 -12.93
N SER A 232 -11.69 0.53 -12.39
CA SER A 232 -12.09 1.93 -12.43
C SER A 232 -11.08 2.82 -11.70
N ALA A 233 -10.70 2.45 -10.48
CA ALA A 233 -9.69 3.16 -9.69
C ALA A 233 -8.33 3.23 -10.40
N ARG A 234 -7.89 2.13 -11.03
CA ARG A 234 -6.65 2.11 -11.83
C ARG A 234 -6.72 3.01 -13.05
N ARG A 235 -7.87 3.02 -13.76
CA ARG A 235 -8.08 3.88 -14.93
C ARG A 235 -8.02 5.34 -14.53
N GLN A 236 -8.70 5.72 -13.46
CA GLN A 236 -8.65 7.09 -12.96
C GLN A 236 -7.22 7.49 -12.60
N GLN A 237 -6.51 6.67 -11.83
CA GLN A 237 -5.15 7.01 -11.41
C GLN A 237 -4.23 7.27 -12.61
N ARG A 238 -4.41 6.56 -13.74
CA ARG A 238 -3.69 6.83 -14.99
C ARG A 238 -4.10 8.15 -15.62
N TYR A 239 -5.38 8.48 -15.58
CA TYR A 239 -5.92 9.73 -16.10
C TYR A 239 -5.38 10.94 -15.32
N GLU A 240 -5.52 10.94 -13.98
CA GLU A 240 -4.99 11.99 -13.11
C GLU A 240 -3.47 12.15 -13.27
N ARG A 241 -2.75 11.01 -13.32
CA ARG A 241 -1.31 11.02 -13.57
C ARG A 241 -0.96 11.69 -14.90
N LYS A 242 -1.71 11.38 -15.97
CA LYS A 242 -1.50 11.99 -17.28
C LYS A 242 -1.70 13.50 -17.21
N GLN A 243 -2.81 13.95 -16.60
CA GLN A 243 -3.10 15.38 -16.45
C GLN A 243 -1.97 16.13 -15.74
N ILE A 244 -1.51 15.62 -14.59
CA ILE A 244 -0.43 16.28 -13.83
C ILE A 244 0.88 16.31 -14.65
N ILE A 245 1.20 15.24 -15.38
CA ILE A 245 2.40 15.24 -16.24
C ILE A 245 2.25 16.25 -17.37
N ASP A 246 1.09 16.31 -18.01
CA ASP A 246 0.81 17.25 -19.11
C ASP A 246 0.89 18.71 -18.61
N GLU A 247 0.32 19.01 -17.43
CA GLU A 247 0.43 20.32 -16.77
C GLU A 247 1.90 20.70 -16.51
N LYS A 248 2.68 19.80 -15.90
CA LYS A 248 4.11 20.02 -15.65
C LYS A 248 4.94 20.17 -16.91
N LEU A 249 4.59 19.42 -17.96
CA LEU A 249 5.23 19.54 -19.26
C LEU A 249 4.93 20.89 -19.91
N ASN A 250 3.69 21.37 -19.80
CA ASN A 250 3.30 22.70 -20.29
C ASN A 250 4.01 23.82 -19.52
N GLU A 251 4.13 23.71 -18.19
CA GLU A 251 4.95 24.63 -17.38
C GLU A 251 6.40 24.68 -17.89
N MET A 252 7.01 23.51 -18.11
CA MET A 252 8.36 23.41 -18.66
C MET A 252 8.46 24.06 -20.04
N MET A 253 7.52 23.78 -20.96
CA MET A 253 7.52 24.36 -22.30
C MET A 253 7.32 25.89 -22.33
N SER A 254 6.85 26.50 -21.25
CA SER A 254 6.74 27.96 -21.13
C SER A 254 8.04 28.65 -20.68
N GLU A 255 9.07 27.87 -20.31
CA GLU A 255 10.37 28.40 -19.93
C GLU A 255 11.06 29.04 -21.14
N THR A 256 11.51 30.29 -20.98
CA THR A 256 12.19 31.08 -22.01
C THR A 256 13.63 31.38 -21.60
N ASN A 257 14.52 31.51 -22.58
CA ASN A 257 15.88 31.96 -22.37
C ASN A 257 15.94 33.50 -22.20
N GLU A 258 17.13 34.04 -21.97
CA GLU A 258 17.36 35.48 -21.79
C GLU A 258 16.86 36.34 -22.98
N ASN A 259 16.79 35.74 -24.16
CA ASN A 259 16.32 36.39 -25.38
C ASN A 259 14.80 36.27 -25.59
N GLY A 260 14.07 35.68 -24.64
CA GLY A 260 12.63 35.45 -24.72
C GLY A 260 12.22 34.28 -25.63
N SER A 261 13.17 33.52 -26.17
CA SER A 261 12.91 32.34 -26.98
C SER A 261 12.60 31.13 -26.09
N LEU A 262 11.68 30.27 -26.54
CA LEU A 262 11.33 29.04 -25.84
C LEU A 262 12.55 28.11 -25.78
N ILE A 263 12.87 27.60 -24.58
CA ILE A 263 13.98 26.67 -24.38
C ILE A 263 13.62 25.28 -24.90
N TRP A 264 12.37 24.87 -24.70
CA TRP A 264 11.94 23.49 -24.90
C TRP A 264 10.96 23.35 -26.05
N ILE A 265 11.34 22.55 -27.06
CA ILE A 265 10.49 22.24 -28.20
C ILE A 265 9.76 20.91 -27.96
N ARG A 266 8.44 20.93 -28.09
CA ARG A 266 7.56 19.78 -27.82
C ARG A 266 7.93 18.52 -28.60
N ALA A 267 8.29 18.64 -29.87
CA ALA A 267 8.61 17.51 -30.73
C ALA A 267 9.78 16.66 -30.20
N TYR A 268 10.79 17.30 -29.59
CA TYR A 268 11.92 16.59 -28.98
C TYR A 268 11.54 16.00 -27.63
N LEU A 269 10.79 16.72 -26.80
CA LEU A 269 10.31 16.17 -25.52
C LEU A 269 9.46 14.91 -25.72
N GLU A 270 8.63 14.86 -26.78
CA GLU A 270 7.82 13.68 -27.11
C GLU A 270 8.66 12.47 -27.57
N LYS A 271 9.88 12.69 -28.11
CA LYS A 271 10.85 11.63 -28.42
C LYS A 271 11.55 11.07 -27.17
N CYS A 272 11.57 11.80 -26.05
CA CYS A 272 12.24 11.38 -24.82
C CYS A 272 11.64 10.06 -24.25
N SER A 273 12.48 9.03 -24.11
CA SER A 273 12.06 7.73 -23.59
C SER A 273 11.54 7.82 -22.15
N SER A 274 12.11 8.75 -21.35
CA SER A 274 11.71 8.97 -19.97
C SER A 274 10.29 9.52 -19.87
N LEU A 275 9.86 10.39 -20.79
CA LEU A 275 8.49 10.90 -20.84
C LEU A 275 7.49 9.78 -21.14
N SER A 276 7.75 8.97 -22.17
CA SER A 276 6.91 7.82 -22.54
C SER A 276 6.74 6.82 -21.38
N LYS A 277 7.83 6.53 -20.66
CA LYS A 277 7.80 5.68 -19.46
C LYS A 277 7.00 6.32 -18.33
N ALA A 278 7.09 7.65 -18.15
CA ALA A 278 6.42 8.37 -17.09
C ALA A 278 4.90 8.17 -17.13
N TYR A 279 4.28 8.18 -18.30
CA TYR A 279 2.83 7.94 -18.46
C TYR A 279 2.39 6.50 -18.15
N LYS A 280 3.27 5.51 -18.32
CA LYS A 280 2.93 4.09 -18.16
C LYS A 280 2.87 3.60 -16.71
N TYR A 281 3.45 4.34 -15.77
CA TYR A 281 3.49 3.93 -14.36
C TYR A 281 2.13 4.08 -13.65
N ASN A 282 1.73 3.06 -12.89
CA ASN A 282 0.45 3.05 -12.12
C ASN A 282 0.62 3.57 -10.68
N ARG A 283 1.31 4.68 -10.48
CA ARG A 283 1.53 5.28 -9.15
C ARG A 283 1.22 6.78 -9.18
N PRO A 284 0.87 7.40 -8.04
CA PRO A 284 0.68 8.84 -7.99
C PRO A 284 1.91 9.58 -8.50
N PHE A 285 1.71 10.66 -9.25
CA PHE A 285 2.79 11.56 -9.62
C PHE A 285 2.98 12.57 -8.49
N THR A 286 4.23 12.81 -8.11
CA THR A 286 4.58 13.67 -6.97
C THR A 286 5.60 14.69 -7.44
N GLU A 287 5.75 15.79 -6.70
CA GLU A 287 6.79 16.79 -7.01
C GLU A 287 8.19 16.19 -7.07
N ARG A 288 8.50 15.23 -6.18
CA ARG A 288 9.77 14.51 -6.25
C ARG A 288 9.91 13.70 -7.54
N SER A 289 8.82 13.06 -7.99
CA SER A 289 8.79 12.33 -9.26
C SER A 289 8.98 13.28 -10.45
N TRP A 290 8.42 14.49 -10.40
CA TRP A 290 8.60 15.52 -11.42
C TRP A 290 10.06 15.98 -11.49
N LYS A 291 10.69 16.34 -10.36
CA LYS A 291 12.11 16.72 -10.32
C LYS A 291 13.02 15.68 -11.00
N ILE A 292 12.81 14.40 -10.67
CA ILE A 292 13.57 13.30 -11.28
C ILE A 292 13.27 13.17 -12.78
N LEU A 293 12.01 13.36 -13.20
CA LEU A 293 11.65 13.31 -14.62
C LEU A 293 12.27 14.48 -15.38
N LYS A 294 12.12 15.72 -14.89
CA LYS A 294 12.66 16.94 -15.51
C LYS A 294 14.16 16.80 -15.76
N GLN A 295 14.93 16.35 -14.76
CA GLN A 295 16.37 16.10 -14.92
C GLN A 295 16.71 15.13 -16.06
N LYS A 296 15.88 14.10 -16.27
CA LYS A 296 16.07 13.15 -17.38
C LYS A 296 15.66 13.74 -18.72
N LEU A 297 14.58 14.53 -18.75
CA LEU A 297 14.13 15.20 -19.97
C LEU A 297 15.17 16.20 -20.45
N VAL A 298 15.72 17.02 -19.56
CA VAL A 298 16.81 17.97 -19.87
C VAL A 298 17.96 17.23 -20.55
N ARG A 299 18.43 16.14 -19.93
CA ARG A 299 19.55 15.34 -20.47
C ARG A 299 19.23 14.72 -21.83
N GLU A 300 18.12 13.99 -21.93
CA GLU A 300 17.70 13.33 -23.18
C GLU A 300 17.45 14.36 -24.30
N TYR A 301 16.99 15.56 -23.96
CA TYR A 301 16.77 16.67 -24.90
C TYR A 301 18.08 17.24 -25.43
N CYS A 302 19.04 17.55 -24.55
CA CYS A 302 20.36 18.05 -24.95
C CYS A 302 21.09 17.03 -25.84
N GLU A 303 21.10 15.75 -25.45
CA GLU A 303 21.68 14.67 -26.27
C GLU A 303 21.09 14.61 -27.68
N MET A 304 19.81 14.96 -27.87
CA MET A 304 19.19 15.00 -29.20
C MET A 304 19.58 16.23 -30.03
N LEU A 305 19.75 17.39 -29.39
CA LEU A 305 20.25 18.59 -30.07
C LEU A 305 21.69 18.41 -30.53
N ASP A 306 22.54 17.83 -29.68
CA ASP A 306 23.93 17.55 -30.01
C ASP A 306 24.04 16.60 -31.22
N VAL A 307 23.12 15.64 -31.36
CA VAL A 307 23.11 14.71 -32.51
C VAL A 307 22.68 15.41 -33.80
N GLU A 308 21.67 16.29 -33.76
CA GLU A 308 21.23 17.03 -34.96
C GLU A 308 22.27 18.06 -35.41
N GLU A 309 22.98 18.74 -34.48
CA GLU A 309 24.11 19.62 -34.82
C GLU A 309 25.30 18.86 -35.45
N ASN A 310 25.49 17.59 -35.09
CA ASN A 310 26.53 16.74 -35.70
C ASN A 310 26.11 16.12 -37.05
N GLU A 311 24.81 16.05 -37.35
CA GLU A 311 24.29 15.62 -38.65
C GLU A 311 24.24 16.80 -39.67
N ASP A 312 24.13 18.04 -39.18
CA ASP A 312 24.20 19.29 -39.96
C ASP A 312 25.53 20.07 -39.71
N VAL A 313 26.65 19.50 -40.18
CA VAL A 313 27.99 20.09 -40.46
C VAL A 313 28.41 21.42 -39.74
N ASP A 314 29.46 21.33 -38.91
CA ASP A 314 30.44 22.40 -38.61
C ASP A 314 29.85 23.74 -38.10
N PHE A 315 29.40 23.81 -36.84
CA PHE A 315 29.32 25.08 -36.11
C PHE A 315 29.38 24.87 -34.58
N THR A 316 30.25 25.62 -33.90
CA THR A 316 30.64 25.41 -32.49
C THR A 316 29.59 25.87 -31.47
N CYS A 317 29.10 24.96 -30.64
CA CYS A 317 28.33 25.25 -29.42
C CYS A 317 29.28 25.65 -28.27
N SER A 318 29.39 26.95 -27.97
CA SER A 318 30.27 27.45 -26.90
C SER A 318 29.54 28.00 -25.67
N ASP A 319 28.21 28.15 -25.67
CA ASP A 319 27.54 28.94 -24.62
C ASP A 319 26.61 28.13 -23.69
N TYR A 320 26.41 26.82 -23.92
CA TYR A 320 25.50 26.01 -23.09
C TYR A 320 26.19 25.19 -21.98
N CYS A 321 27.51 25.01 -22.06
CA CYS A 321 28.29 24.27 -21.05
C CYS A 321 28.39 25.02 -19.70
N ASP A 322 28.27 26.33 -19.69
CA ASP A 322 28.43 27.15 -18.48
C ASP A 322 27.20 27.13 -17.54
N TYR A 323 26.03 26.69 -18.01
CA TYR A 323 24.86 26.54 -17.15
C TYR A 323 24.91 25.25 -16.29
N LEU A 324 25.71 24.25 -16.69
CA LEU A 324 25.81 22.96 -16.01
C LEU A 324 26.76 22.98 -14.80
N SER A 325 27.76 23.87 -14.79
CA SER A 325 28.75 24.02 -13.71
C SER A 325 28.18 24.63 -12.43
N ASP A 326 27.06 25.37 -12.52
CA ASP A 326 26.41 25.99 -11.36
C ASP A 326 25.44 25.06 -10.61
N LEU A 327 25.02 23.94 -11.21
CA LEU A 327 24.12 22.96 -10.58
C LEU A 327 24.86 21.92 -9.73
N ASP A 328 26.16 21.76 -9.92
CA ASP A 328 26.99 20.79 -9.17
C ASP A 328 27.53 21.33 -7.83
N ASN A 329 27.45 22.64 -7.57
CA ASN A 329 28.03 23.27 -6.38
C ASN A 329 27.15 23.32 -5.12
N ASN A 330 25.98 22.65 -5.10
CA ASN A 330 25.11 22.61 -3.91
C ASN A 330 24.87 21.19 -3.38
N ASN A 331 25.95 20.45 -3.12
CA ASN A 331 25.92 19.21 -2.33
C ASN A 331 26.84 19.35 -1.09
N PRO A 332 26.32 19.68 0.11
CA PRO A 332 27.12 19.64 1.31
C PRO A 332 27.18 18.19 1.85
N GLU A 333 28.40 17.64 1.80
CA GLU A 333 28.98 16.59 2.68
C GLU A 333 28.30 15.20 2.67
N GLY A 334 28.97 14.07 2.44
CA GLY A 334 30.31 13.68 2.85
C GLY A 334 30.23 12.74 4.07
N LYS A 335 30.46 11.43 3.88
CA LYS A 335 31.45 10.61 4.62
C LYS A 335 31.18 9.10 4.54
N ILE A 336 32.32 8.42 4.46
CA ILE A 336 32.68 7.03 4.75
C ILE A 336 31.90 6.44 5.93
#